data_AF-A0A8S9M2V8-F1
#
_entry.id   AF-A0A8S9M2V8-F1
#
_cell.length_a   1.000
_cell.length_b   1.000
_cell.length_c   1.000
_cell.angle_alpha   90.00
_cell.angle_beta   90.00
_cell.angle_gamma   90.00
#
_symmetry.space_group_name_H-M   'P 1'
#
loop_
_entity.id
_entity.type
_entity.pdbx_description
1 polymer ?
#
loop_
_entity_poly.entity_id
_entity_poly.type
_entity_poly.pdbx_seq_one_letter_code
_entity_poly.pdbx_strand_id
1 'polypeptide(L)'
;MDIEFLRTLDPQILLGVFVALVAVGAGAAYYLSSSSKKRRGCLDPENFKEFKLVKKQQLSHNVAKFVFELPTPTSVLGLPIGQHISCRGKDAQGEEVIKPYTPTTLDSDLGRFELVIKV
;
A
#
# COMPACT_ATOMS: atom_id res chain seq x y z
N MET A 1 -41.79 8.21 -23.03
CA MET A 1 -41.81 8.88 -21.71
C MET A 1 -42.41 10.25 -21.97
N ASP A 2 -43.69 10.38 -21.70
CA ASP A 2 -44.52 11.46 -22.25
C ASP A 2 -44.17 12.81 -21.62
N ILE A 3 -43.94 13.83 -22.45
CA ILE A 3 -43.63 15.19 -22.00
C ILE A 3 -44.80 15.83 -21.24
N GLU A 4 -46.02 15.30 -21.41
CA GLU A 4 -47.20 15.71 -20.62
C GLU A 4 -47.12 15.27 -19.15
N PHE A 5 -46.53 14.11 -18.84
CA PHE A 5 -46.36 13.65 -17.46
C PHE A 5 -45.44 14.58 -16.66
N LEU A 6 -44.49 15.23 -17.32
CA LEU A 6 -43.59 16.20 -16.70
C LEU A 6 -44.26 17.55 -16.37
N ARG A 7 -45.38 17.87 -17.02
CA ARG A 7 -46.14 19.13 -16.79
C ARG A 7 -47.20 19.02 -15.69
N THR A 8 -47.62 17.80 -15.34
CA THR A 8 -48.59 17.54 -14.26
C THR A 8 -47.94 17.29 -12.89
N LEU A 9 -46.60 17.18 -12.84
CA LEU A 9 -45.87 17.05 -11.59
C LEU A 9 -45.87 18.39 -10.84
N ASP A 10 -46.43 18.38 -9.63
CA ASP A 10 -46.41 19.50 -8.70
C ASP A 10 -44.95 20.02 -8.55
N PRO A 11 -44.70 21.34 -8.64
CA PRO A 11 -43.39 21.93 -8.39
C PRO A 11 -42.69 21.42 -7.12
N GLN A 12 -43.45 21.05 -6.09
CA GLN A 12 -42.93 20.46 -4.86
C GLN A 12 -42.32 19.06 -5.06
N ILE A 13 -42.94 18.23 -5.90
CA ILE A 13 -42.44 16.89 -6.22
C ILE A 13 -41.15 17.00 -7.04
N LEU A 14 -41.10 17.94 -7.99
CA LEU A 14 -39.91 18.18 -8.81
C LEU A 14 -38.72 18.63 -7.96
N LEU A 15 -38.95 19.53 -6.99
CA LEU A 15 -37.92 19.96 -6.04
C LEU A 15 -37.43 18.80 -5.16
N GLY A 16 -38.35 17.95 -4.68
CA GLY A 16 -38.01 16.77 -3.88
C GLY A 16 -37.10 15.79 -4.64
N VAL A 17 -37.43 15.50 -5.91
CA VAL A 17 -36.61 14.63 -6.77
C VAL A 17 -35.24 15.24 -7.03
N PHE A 18 -35.16 16.55 -7.28
CA PHE A 18 -33.88 17.23 -7.50
C PHE A 18 -32.98 17.16 -6.26
N VAL A 19 -33.52 17.44 -5.07
CA VAL A 19 -32.77 17.35 -3.81
C VAL A 19 -32.28 15.92 -3.56
N ALA A 20 -33.12 14.92 -3.81
CA ALA A 20 -32.74 13.52 -3.67
C ALA A 20 -31.59 13.14 -4.63
N LEU A 21 -31.65 13.56 -5.89
CA LEU A 21 -30.58 13.29 -6.86
C LEU A 21 -29.26 13.98 -6.50
N VAL A 22 -29.32 15.22 -6.01
CA VAL A 22 -28.13 15.96 -5.56
C VAL A 22 -27.51 15.28 -4.33
N ALA A 23 -28.34 14.87 -3.35
CA ALA A 23 -27.86 14.19 -2.16
C ALA A 23 -27.21 12.84 -2.48
N VAL A 24 -27.82 12.04 -3.36
CA VAL A 24 -27.26 10.76 -3.82
C VAL A 24 -25.97 10.98 -4.61
N GLY A 25 -25.95 11.96 -5.52
CA GLY A 25 -24.77 12.30 -6.32
C GLY A 25 -23.59 12.77 -5.46
N ALA A 26 -23.85 13.66 -4.49
CA ALA A 26 -22.84 14.15 -3.56
C ALA A 26 -22.35 13.04 -2.63
N GLY A 27 -23.24 12.18 -2.12
CA GLY A 27 -22.89 11.03 -1.31
C GLY A 27 -22.02 10.01 -2.06
N ALA A 28 -22.38 9.70 -3.31
CA ALA A 28 -21.59 8.81 -4.17
C ALA A 28 -20.21 9.42 -4.49
N ALA A 29 -20.16 10.71 -4.84
CA ALA A 29 -18.90 11.40 -5.11
C ALA A 29 -17.99 11.43 -3.87
N TYR A 30 -18.56 11.71 -2.69
CA TYR A 30 -17.82 11.69 -1.43
C TYR A 30 -17.31 10.28 -1.09
N TYR A 31 -18.14 9.25 -1.24
CA TYR A 31 -17.74 7.86 -0.98
C TYR A 31 -16.61 7.41 -1.92
N LEU A 32 -16.70 7.75 -3.21
CA LEU A 32 -15.67 7.43 -4.19
C LEU A 32 -14.38 8.23 -3.96
N SER A 33 -14.47 9.52 -3.59
CA SER A 33 -13.30 10.34 -3.25
C SER A 33 -12.67 9.96 -1.90
N SER A 34 -13.43 9.42 -0.96
CA SER A 34 -12.94 8.94 0.33
C SER A 34 -12.27 7.55 0.26
N SER A 35 -12.18 6.95 -0.94
CA SER A 35 -11.28 5.83 -1.21
C SER A 35 -9.84 6.34 -1.15
N SER A 36 -9.35 6.46 0.09
CA SER A 36 -8.01 6.92 0.44
C SER A 36 -6.99 6.23 -0.45
N LYS A 37 -6.20 7.01 -1.20
CA LYS A 37 -5.01 6.52 -1.88
C LYS A 37 -4.05 5.98 -0.82
N LYS A 38 -4.18 4.71 -0.44
CA LYS A 38 -3.15 4.01 0.33
C LYS A 38 -1.85 4.25 -0.41
N ARG A 39 -0.85 4.83 0.26
CA ARG A 39 0.48 4.99 -0.32
C ARG A 39 0.88 3.62 -0.84
N ARG A 40 1.09 3.50 -2.15
CA ARG A 40 1.49 2.22 -2.75
C ARG A 40 2.83 1.86 -2.13
N GLY A 41 2.86 0.79 -1.35
CA GLY A 41 4.10 0.23 -0.81
C GLY A 41 5.04 -0.17 -1.93
N CYS A 42 6.32 -0.34 -1.60
CA CYS A 42 7.32 -0.73 -2.59
C CYS A 42 7.28 -2.23 -2.93
N LEU A 43 6.54 -3.02 -2.14
CA LEU A 43 6.39 -4.46 -2.32
C LEU A 43 5.41 -4.82 -3.42
N ASP A 44 5.49 -6.06 -3.91
CA ASP A 44 4.52 -6.68 -4.81
C ASP A 44 4.23 -8.09 -4.27
N PRO A 45 2.97 -8.45 -4.02
CA PRO A 45 2.62 -9.74 -3.43
C PRO A 45 2.80 -10.93 -4.38
N GLU A 46 2.82 -10.68 -5.70
CA GLU A 46 2.92 -11.73 -6.73
C GLU A 46 4.35 -11.87 -7.26
N ASN A 47 5.12 -10.78 -7.27
CA ASN A 47 6.43 -10.73 -7.90
C ASN A 47 7.54 -10.30 -6.95
N PHE A 48 8.68 -11.00 -6.98
CA PHE A 48 9.88 -10.56 -6.26
C PHE A 48 10.43 -9.28 -6.87
N LYS A 49 10.85 -8.37 -5.99
CA LYS A 49 11.52 -7.11 -6.36
C LYS A 49 12.91 -7.07 -5.76
N GLU A 50 13.85 -6.57 -6.55
CA GLU A 50 15.21 -6.37 -6.12
C GLU A 50 15.35 -5.04 -5.38
N PHE A 51 16.04 -5.07 -4.25
CA PHE A 51 16.40 -3.89 -3.48
C PHE A 51 17.90 -3.90 -3.23
N LYS A 52 18.55 -2.75 -3.43
CA LYS A 52 20.00 -2.65 -3.30
C LYS A 52 20.39 -2.60 -1.82
N LEU A 53 21.33 -3.45 -1.43
CA LEU A 53 21.98 -3.39 -0.12
C LEU A 53 22.93 -2.19 -0.08
N VAL A 54 22.67 -1.22 0.79
CA VAL A 54 23.49 -0.01 0.93
C VAL A 54 24.42 -0.04 2.12
N LYS A 55 24.09 -0.83 3.16
CA LYS A 55 24.93 -0.94 4.35
C LYS A 55 24.76 -2.30 5.01
N LYS A 56 25.87 -2.88 5.44
CA LYS A 56 25.92 -4.01 6.38
C LYS A 56 26.63 -3.55 7.65
N GLN A 57 26.03 -3.82 8.81
CA GLN A 57 26.61 -3.50 10.11
C GLN A 57 26.62 -4.76 10.98
N GLN A 58 27.81 -5.15 11.45
CA GLN A 58 27.93 -6.25 12.41
C GLN A 58 27.42 -5.78 13.79
N LEU A 59 26.52 -6.56 14.40
CA LEU A 59 25.97 -6.27 15.74
C LEU A 59 26.56 -7.18 16.81
N SER A 60 26.83 -8.44 16.49
CA SER A 60 27.45 -9.42 17.40
C SER A 60 28.32 -10.40 16.61
N HIS A 61 28.83 -11.47 17.23
CA HIS A 61 29.60 -12.50 16.51
C HIS A 61 28.78 -13.21 15.41
N ASN A 62 27.46 -13.29 15.55
CA ASN A 62 26.57 -14.02 14.65
C ASN A 62 25.32 -13.22 14.25
N VAL A 63 25.28 -11.90 14.47
CA VAL A 63 24.15 -11.07 14.06
C VAL A 63 24.65 -9.88 13.27
N ALA A 64 24.03 -9.64 12.12
CA ALA A 64 24.28 -8.47 11.28
C ALA A 64 22.97 -7.78 10.89
N LYS A 65 23.04 -6.45 10.81
CA LYS A 65 21.99 -5.60 10.26
C LYS A 65 22.31 -5.29 8.79
N PHE A 66 21.32 -5.46 7.94
CA PHE A 66 21.36 -5.17 6.52
C PHE A 66 20.37 -4.05 6.21
N VAL A 67 20.85 -2.99 5.58
CA VAL A 67 20.05 -1.82 5.19
C VAL A 67 19.90 -1.81 3.69
N PHE A 68 18.67 -1.81 3.21
CA PHE A 68 18.32 -1.78 1.79
C PHE A 68 17.66 -0.44 1.44
N GLU A 69 18.01 0.13 0.29
CA GLU A 69 17.34 1.34 -0.21
C GLU A 69 16.04 0.99 -0.95
N LEU A 70 15.03 1.84 -0.78
CA LEU A 70 13.80 1.82 -1.55
C LEU A 70 13.98 2.65 -2.84
N PRO A 71 13.08 2.52 -3.84
CA PRO A 71 13.22 3.20 -5.13
C PRO A 71 13.38 4.72 -5.06
N THR A 72 12.83 5.36 -4.02
CA THR A 72 13.01 6.79 -3.76
C THR A 72 13.26 7.06 -2.28
N PRO A 73 13.96 8.16 -1.91
CA PRO A 73 14.21 8.53 -0.52
C PRO A 73 12.94 8.80 0.32
N THR A 74 11.81 9.05 -0.34
CA THR A 74 10.51 9.34 0.29
C THR A 74 9.56 8.15 0.30
N SER A 75 9.94 7.04 -0.34
CA SER A 75 9.14 5.84 -0.43
C SER A 75 9.00 5.16 0.93
N VAL A 76 7.90 4.44 1.13
CA VAL A 76 7.70 3.54 2.29
C VAL A 76 7.66 2.10 1.82
N LEU A 77 8.04 1.17 2.68
CA LEU A 77 7.94 -0.25 2.36
C LEU A 77 6.46 -0.65 2.20
N GLY A 78 5.59 -0.14 3.07
CA GLY A 78 4.15 -0.33 2.99
C GLY A 78 3.70 -1.74 3.38
N LEU A 79 4.35 -2.31 4.40
CA LEU A 79 4.02 -3.63 4.93
C LEU A 79 2.99 -3.47 6.06
N PRO A 80 1.76 -4.01 5.93
CA PRO A 80 0.77 -3.92 6.99
C PRO A 80 1.26 -4.58 8.29
N ILE A 81 0.85 -4.04 9.43
CA ILE A 81 1.20 -4.59 10.75
C ILE A 81 0.76 -6.06 10.83
N GLY A 82 1.65 -6.90 11.36
CA GLY A 82 1.45 -8.35 11.47
C GLY A 82 1.89 -9.16 10.24
N GLN A 83 2.30 -8.49 9.14
CA GLN A 83 2.83 -9.14 7.95
C GLN A 83 4.37 -9.20 7.94
N HIS A 84 4.92 -9.97 7.01
CA HIS A 84 6.36 -10.14 6.77
C HIS A 84 6.66 -10.10 5.27
N ILE A 85 7.94 -10.00 4.89
CA ILE A 85 8.41 -10.10 3.51
C ILE A 85 9.03 -11.47 3.25
N SER A 86 8.96 -11.94 2.01
CA SER A 86 9.71 -13.12 1.55
C SER A 86 10.99 -12.66 0.87
N CYS A 87 12.14 -13.10 1.38
CA CYS A 87 13.44 -12.84 0.76
C CYS A 87 13.91 -14.07 -0.01
N ARG A 88 14.32 -13.87 -1.26
CA ARG A 88 14.86 -14.90 -2.14
C ARG A 88 16.36 -14.72 -2.32
N GLY A 89 17.12 -15.81 -2.27
CA GLY A 89 18.56 -15.81 -2.48
C GLY A 89 19.07 -17.20 -2.87
N LYS A 90 20.39 -17.33 -2.99
CA LYS A 90 21.04 -18.63 -3.19
C LYS A 90 21.78 -19.07 -1.92
N ASP A 91 21.75 -20.36 -1.62
CA ASP A 91 22.54 -20.94 -0.53
C ASP A 91 24.00 -21.20 -0.94
N ALA A 92 24.77 -21.84 -0.06
CA ALA A 92 26.18 -22.17 -0.30
C ALA A 92 26.37 -23.20 -1.43
N GLN A 93 25.33 -23.95 -1.77
CA GLN A 93 25.31 -24.95 -2.83
C GLN A 93 24.82 -24.35 -4.17
N GLY A 94 24.30 -23.12 -4.14
CA GLY A 94 23.79 -22.40 -5.31
C GLY A 94 22.29 -22.59 -5.55
N GLU A 95 21.60 -23.30 -4.66
CA GLU A 95 20.17 -23.57 -4.75
C GLU A 95 19.35 -22.35 -4.32
N GLU A 96 18.20 -22.16 -4.97
CA GLU A 96 17.31 -21.03 -4.64
C GLU A 96 16.59 -21.30 -3.33
N VAL A 97 16.69 -20.36 -2.39
CA VAL A 97 16.06 -20.42 -1.06
C VAL A 97 15.23 -19.18 -0.83
N ILE A 98 14.01 -19.38 -0.31
CA ILE A 98 13.09 -18.32 0.10
C ILE A 98 12.89 -18.41 1.61
N LYS A 99 13.05 -17.29 2.31
CA LYS A 99 12.85 -17.19 3.76
C LYS A 99 12.01 -15.96 4.14
N PRO A 100 11.04 -16.10 5.06
CA PRO A 100 10.29 -14.97 5.57
C PRO A 100 11.13 -14.16 6.58
N TYR A 101 11.05 -12.83 6.49
CA TYR A 101 11.63 -11.90 7.45
C TYR A 101 10.68 -10.76 7.76
N THR A 102 10.66 -10.30 9.00
CA THR A 102 9.96 -9.08 9.40
C THR A 102 10.97 -7.95 9.54
N PRO A 103 10.86 -6.87 8.76
CA PRO A 103 11.74 -5.72 8.91
C PRO A 103 11.65 -5.09 10.29
N THR A 104 12.75 -4.49 10.74
CA THR A 104 12.80 -3.76 12.01
C THR A 104 12.50 -2.27 11.88
N THR A 105 12.14 -1.82 10.66
CA THR A 105 11.77 -0.44 10.32
C THR A 105 10.26 -0.26 10.27
N LEU A 106 9.80 0.96 10.49
CA LEU A 106 8.40 1.36 10.37
C LEU A 106 8.17 2.14 9.07
N ASP A 107 6.90 2.39 8.69
CA ASP A 107 6.58 3.24 7.54
C ASP A 107 6.98 4.73 7.74
N SER A 108 7.38 5.12 8.96
CA SER A 108 8.02 6.42 9.22
C SER A 108 9.47 6.47 8.74
N ASP A 109 10.14 5.32 8.59
CA ASP A 109 11.48 5.22 8.03
C ASP A 109 11.41 5.29 6.50
N LEU A 110 11.57 6.49 5.97
CA LEU A 110 11.48 6.72 4.53
C LEU A 110 12.75 6.24 3.80
N GLY A 111 12.55 5.73 2.59
CA GLY A 111 13.61 5.46 1.63
C GLY A 111 14.45 4.22 1.90
N ARG A 112 14.16 3.46 2.95
CA ARG A 112 14.93 2.27 3.31
C ARG A 112 14.11 1.28 4.12
N PHE A 113 14.59 0.04 4.20
CA PHE A 113 14.17 -0.91 5.23
C PHE A 113 15.38 -1.63 5.80
N GLU A 114 15.26 -2.12 7.03
CA GLU A 114 16.33 -2.85 7.71
C GLU A 114 15.91 -4.28 8.05
N LEU A 115 16.82 -5.22 7.83
CA LEU A 115 16.71 -6.59 8.32
C LEU A 115 17.84 -6.86 9.32
N VAL A 116 17.50 -7.43 10.47
CA VAL A 116 18.47 -7.94 11.45
C VAL A 116 18.46 -9.45 11.36
N ILE A 117 19.57 -10.04 10.94
CA ILE A 117 19.65 -11.46 10.61
C ILE A 117 20.77 -12.10 11.44
N LYS A 118 20.45 -13.22 12.07
CA LYS A 118 21.42 -14.11 12.68
C LYS A 118 22.02 -15.02 11.61
N VAL A 119 23.35 -15.03 11.50
CA VAL A 119 24.15 -15.77 10.51
C VAL A 119 24.82 -16.96 11.20
#